data_AF-A0A6I8M8J5-F1
#
_entry.id   AF-A0A6I8M8J5-F1
#
_cell.length_a   1.000
_cell.length_b   1.000
_cell.length_c   1.000
_cell.angle_alpha   90.00
_cell.angle_beta   90.00
_cell.angle_gamma   90.00
#
_symmetry.space_group_name_H-M   'P 1'
#
loop_
_entity.id
_entity.type
_entity.pdbx_description
1 polymer ?
#
loop_
_entity_poly.entity_id
_entity_poly.type
_entity_poly.pdbx_seq_one_letter_code
_entity_poly.pdbx_strand_id
1 'polypeptide(L)'
;MLEVCIDNIEDIKLCNKFKDIISRVELNQALLLGGLTPSLEFIKKARKLLDENIQLVSMIRLRSGDFNYTKEEFNIMYEDAKKILKYTNGIVFGALNKDFKIDIEKTQKMIELCKKDNKDFVFHRAIDVANDYFKSIDLLENMKVKRILTSGHEKNAVLGLENIRKIKNSNVEILVGCGINEKNISEFQNYNVHGSFSKKISSSFGDYTRLDERKLEKLRETKIFKKSNIVFIHGAGITGKHLDGSSLYDFTNNPNLVDFRYNEKDLIKKELQNFFDLQLYGDDAVKFLDNYEFSEDDIKYVCGHSVGAYNVLKAFSRGLPQNVDLIELGAPRIDEIEKYIDAVALKSKFVLIELIEDDKLELSLDSVDSIAAIQYGDRSVKTFEEKFKERKLPQNVFVLKISKVIPKDNSYLSNVLENHSNMYKKGSKINNKFQMTRREIVEIVRAKQISYNMKLKKIKEIVEEYNKKASN
;
A
#
# COMPACT_ATOMS: atom_id res chain seq x y z
N MET A 1 -1.49 -10.80 2.44
CA MET A 1 -2.10 -10.46 3.75
C MET A 1 -2.15 -11.69 4.64
N LEU A 2 -1.91 -11.55 5.95
CA LEU A 2 -2.11 -12.62 6.93
C LEU A 2 -3.35 -12.36 7.79
N GLU A 3 -4.27 -13.32 7.82
CA GLU A 3 -5.34 -13.45 8.80
C GLU A 3 -5.00 -14.56 9.81
N VAL A 4 -5.18 -14.27 11.10
CA VAL A 4 -5.05 -15.28 12.16
C VAL A 4 -6.40 -15.55 12.82
N CYS A 5 -6.69 -16.82 13.11
CA CYS A 5 -7.89 -17.18 13.87
C CYS A 5 -7.56 -17.44 15.35
N ILE A 6 -8.34 -16.85 16.24
CA ILE A 6 -8.15 -16.93 17.70
C ILE A 6 -9.48 -17.19 18.41
N ASP A 7 -9.44 -17.85 19.57
CA ASP A 7 -10.61 -18.09 20.43
C ASP A 7 -10.41 -17.74 21.91
N ASN A 8 -9.34 -17.01 22.23
CA ASN A 8 -9.07 -16.53 23.57
C ASN A 8 -8.60 -15.06 23.56
N ILE A 9 -8.87 -14.35 24.65
CA ILE A 9 -8.60 -12.92 24.76
C ILE A 9 -7.11 -12.60 24.89
N GLU A 10 -6.31 -13.57 25.39
CA GLU A 10 -4.88 -13.36 25.60
C GLU A 10 -4.12 -13.24 24.29
N ASP A 11 -4.55 -13.98 23.26
CA ASP A 11 -3.97 -13.94 21.92
C ASP A 11 -4.05 -12.56 21.26
N ILE A 12 -4.97 -11.68 21.67
CA ILE A 12 -5.04 -10.29 21.19
C ILE A 12 -3.72 -9.55 21.45
N LYS A 13 -3.04 -9.82 22.57
CA LYS A 13 -1.74 -9.19 22.87
C LYS A 13 -0.68 -9.59 21.85
N LEU A 14 -0.66 -10.86 21.44
CA LEU A 14 0.23 -11.34 20.38
C LEU A 14 -0.18 -10.76 19.02
N CYS A 15 -1.47 -10.71 18.70
CA CYS A 15 -1.94 -10.05 17.48
C CYS A 15 -1.41 -8.61 17.37
N ASN A 16 -1.50 -7.83 18.46
CA ASN A 16 -0.98 -6.46 18.51
C ASN A 16 0.55 -6.41 18.41
N LYS A 17 1.28 -7.33 19.07
CA LYS A 17 2.75 -7.42 18.98
C LYS A 17 3.23 -7.71 17.56
N PHE A 18 2.43 -8.44 16.77
CA PHE A 18 2.74 -8.86 15.41
C PHE A 18 1.91 -8.11 14.33
N LYS A 19 1.48 -6.89 14.62
CA LYS A 19 0.65 -6.05 13.72
C LYS A 19 1.31 -5.66 12.40
N ASP A 20 2.63 -5.78 12.30
CA ASP A 20 3.41 -5.59 11.08
C ASP A 20 3.14 -6.68 10.04
N ILE A 21 2.85 -7.92 10.48
CA ILE A 21 2.53 -9.04 9.59
C ILE A 21 1.04 -9.44 9.65
N ILE A 22 0.40 -9.36 10.82
CA ILE A 22 -1.02 -9.68 11.01
C ILE A 22 -1.86 -8.48 10.62
N SER A 23 -2.62 -8.63 9.54
CA SER A 23 -3.50 -7.57 9.04
C SER A 23 -4.97 -7.76 9.46
N ARG A 24 -5.34 -8.99 9.82
CA ARG A 24 -6.71 -9.35 10.17
C ARG A 24 -6.75 -10.46 11.23
N VAL A 25 -7.76 -10.41 12.08
CA VAL A 25 -8.07 -11.42 13.09
C VAL A 25 -9.48 -11.93 12.85
N GLU A 26 -9.62 -13.25 12.71
CA GLU A 26 -10.91 -13.93 12.78
C GLU A 26 -11.16 -14.39 14.22
N LEU A 27 -12.12 -13.75 14.87
CA LEU A 27 -12.51 -14.08 16.24
C LEU A 27 -13.54 -15.21 16.23
N ASN A 28 -13.22 -16.25 16.99
CA ASN A 28 -14.00 -17.47 17.12
C ASN A 28 -14.26 -17.78 18.60
N GLN A 29 -15.12 -18.78 18.82
CA GLN A 29 -15.13 -19.58 20.04
C GLN A 29 -14.91 -21.06 19.65
N ALA A 30 -14.28 -21.85 20.53
CA ALA A 30 -14.06 -23.27 20.31
C ALA A 30 -13.37 -23.61 18.97
N LEU A 31 -12.15 -23.08 18.74
CA LEU A 31 -11.40 -23.33 17.51
C LEU A 31 -11.13 -24.82 17.26
N LEU A 32 -11.00 -25.63 18.31
CA LEU A 32 -10.85 -27.09 18.20
C LEU A 32 -12.05 -27.77 17.50
N LEU A 33 -13.22 -27.12 17.46
CA LEU A 33 -14.42 -27.58 16.75
C LEU A 33 -14.57 -26.93 15.36
N GLY A 34 -13.52 -26.26 14.87
CA GLY A 34 -13.52 -25.51 13.62
C GLY A 34 -14.11 -24.10 13.72
N GLY A 35 -14.24 -23.56 14.94
CA GLY A 35 -14.75 -22.21 15.18
C GLY A 35 -16.27 -22.14 15.23
N LEU A 36 -16.78 -21.45 16.26
CA LEU A 36 -18.18 -21.14 16.52
C LEU A 36 -18.34 -19.63 16.78
N THR A 37 -19.57 -19.15 16.77
CA THR A 37 -19.90 -17.75 17.09
C THR A 37 -19.37 -17.38 18.49
N PRO A 38 -18.48 -16.38 18.62
CA PRO A 38 -18.03 -15.91 19.92
C PRO A 38 -19.11 -15.10 20.64
N SER A 39 -19.08 -15.10 21.97
CA SER A 39 -20.00 -14.28 22.76
C SER A 39 -19.84 -12.78 22.47
N LEU A 40 -20.94 -12.02 22.55
CA LEU A 40 -20.94 -10.60 22.23
C LEU A 40 -19.97 -9.79 23.11
N GLU A 41 -19.88 -10.12 24.39
CA GLU A 41 -18.95 -9.44 25.31
C GLU A 41 -17.48 -9.76 24.98
N PHE A 42 -17.19 -10.98 24.50
CA PHE A 42 -15.86 -11.31 24.02
C PHE A 42 -15.49 -10.46 22.80
N ILE A 43 -16.40 -10.31 21.82
CA ILE A 43 -16.17 -9.45 20.64
C ILE A 43 -15.94 -8.00 21.05
N LYS A 44 -16.79 -7.43 21.92
CA LYS A 44 -16.64 -6.06 22.41
C LYS A 44 -15.28 -5.85 23.08
N LYS A 45 -14.87 -6.78 23.93
CA LYS A 45 -13.58 -6.72 24.63
C LYS A 45 -12.42 -6.84 23.64
N ALA A 46 -12.49 -7.78 22.70
CA ALA A 46 -11.49 -7.96 21.66
C ALA A 46 -11.34 -6.71 20.80
N ARG A 47 -12.45 -6.12 20.32
CA ARG A 47 -12.39 -4.88 19.52
C ARG A 47 -11.76 -3.72 20.27
N LYS A 48 -12.02 -3.58 21.57
CA LYS A 48 -11.42 -2.54 22.43
C LYS A 48 -9.91 -2.75 22.63
N LEU A 49 -9.44 -3.99 22.66
CA LEU A 49 -8.04 -4.31 22.93
C LEU A 49 -7.17 -4.44 21.66
N LEU A 50 -7.78 -4.79 20.53
CA LEU A 50 -7.07 -5.01 19.27
C LEU A 50 -6.70 -3.68 18.61
N ASP A 51 -5.45 -3.58 18.12
CA ASP A 51 -4.93 -2.44 17.37
C ASP A 51 -5.91 -2.04 16.25
N GLU A 52 -6.13 -0.75 16.08
CA GLU A 52 -7.10 -0.21 15.13
C GLU A 52 -6.78 -0.53 13.67
N ASN A 53 -5.49 -0.77 13.37
CA ASN A 53 -5.03 -1.13 12.03
C ASN A 53 -5.24 -2.62 11.71
N ILE A 54 -5.58 -3.43 12.71
CA ILE A 54 -5.92 -4.83 12.52
C ILE A 54 -7.44 -4.95 12.38
N GLN A 55 -7.86 -5.46 11.22
CA GLN A 55 -9.27 -5.76 10.98
C GLN A 55 -9.72 -6.91 11.89
N LEU A 56 -10.87 -6.75 12.52
CA LEU A 56 -11.54 -7.81 13.27
C LEU A 56 -12.68 -8.34 12.40
N VAL A 57 -12.74 -9.64 12.17
CA VAL A 57 -13.94 -10.33 11.65
C VAL A 57 -14.41 -11.35 12.67
N SER A 58 -15.68 -11.71 12.67
CA SER A 58 -16.23 -12.64 13.67
C SER A 58 -16.98 -13.78 13.01
N MET A 59 -16.74 -14.99 13.50
CA MET A 59 -17.44 -16.19 13.06
C MET A 59 -18.93 -16.10 13.39
N ILE A 60 -19.78 -16.53 12.46
CA ILE A 60 -21.20 -16.78 12.64
C ILE A 60 -21.44 -18.25 12.30
N ARG A 61 -21.40 -19.10 13.33
CA ARG A 61 -21.61 -20.55 13.24
C ARG A 61 -22.12 -21.08 14.57
N LEU A 62 -23.37 -21.54 14.57
CA LEU A 62 -24.09 -21.92 15.78
C LEU A 62 -23.55 -23.22 16.43
N ARG A 63 -23.18 -24.20 15.61
CA ARG A 63 -22.75 -25.53 16.06
C ARG A 63 -21.66 -26.12 15.17
N SER A 64 -20.96 -27.12 15.69
CA SER A 64 -20.05 -27.96 14.91
C SER A 64 -20.82 -28.92 13.99
N GLY A 65 -20.09 -29.60 13.11
CA GLY A 65 -20.66 -30.53 12.12
C GLY A 65 -20.91 -29.85 10.78
N ASP A 66 -22.01 -30.24 10.13
CA ASP A 66 -22.41 -29.76 8.81
C ASP A 66 -22.78 -28.26 8.77
N PHE A 67 -23.10 -27.79 7.56
CA PHE A 67 -23.48 -26.40 7.28
C PHE A 67 -24.93 -26.28 6.78
N ASN A 68 -25.75 -27.32 6.99
CA ASN A 68 -27.16 -27.32 6.62
C ASN A 68 -28.00 -26.94 7.83
N TYR A 69 -28.29 -25.66 7.94
CA TYR A 69 -28.99 -25.10 9.10
C TYR A 69 -30.50 -25.13 8.91
N THR A 70 -31.22 -25.44 9.99
CA THR A 70 -32.67 -25.25 10.04
C THR A 70 -33.04 -23.77 9.96
N LYS A 71 -34.33 -23.48 9.81
CA LYS A 71 -34.83 -22.11 9.80
C LYS A 71 -34.58 -21.42 11.15
N GLU A 72 -34.79 -22.13 12.24
CA GLU A 72 -34.61 -21.66 13.61
C GLU A 72 -33.13 -21.39 13.91
N GLU A 73 -32.24 -22.31 13.52
CA GLU A 73 -30.79 -22.13 13.65
C GLU A 73 -30.31 -20.89 12.88
N PHE A 74 -30.79 -20.70 11.65
CA PHE A 74 -30.45 -19.52 10.86
C PHE A 74 -30.98 -18.22 11.48
N ASN A 75 -32.21 -18.22 12.01
CA ASN A 75 -32.77 -17.04 12.65
C ASN A 75 -31.93 -16.60 13.86
N ILE A 76 -31.47 -17.56 14.69
CA ILE A 76 -30.55 -17.27 15.81
C ILE A 76 -29.27 -16.61 15.29
N MET A 77 -28.61 -17.24 14.32
CA MET A 77 -27.36 -16.72 13.73
C MET A 77 -27.52 -15.34 13.09
N TYR A 78 -28.66 -15.09 12.44
CA TYR A 78 -28.96 -13.80 11.81
C TYR A 78 -29.15 -12.69 12.84
N GLU A 79 -29.82 -12.96 13.96
CA GLU A 79 -29.95 -12.01 15.07
C GLU A 79 -28.61 -11.77 15.79
N ASP A 80 -27.76 -12.79 15.92
CA ASP A 80 -26.40 -12.62 16.43
C ASP A 80 -25.57 -11.75 15.49
N ALA A 81 -25.58 -12.02 14.18
CA ALA A 81 -24.86 -11.24 13.18
C ALA A 81 -25.22 -9.74 13.25
N LYS A 82 -26.52 -9.40 13.39
CA LYS A 82 -26.98 -8.01 13.55
C LYS A 82 -26.34 -7.30 14.74
N LYS A 83 -26.20 -7.99 15.87
CA LYS A 83 -25.61 -7.42 17.10
C LYS A 83 -24.09 -7.30 16.96
N ILE A 84 -23.47 -8.32 16.38
CA ILE A 84 -22.01 -8.47 16.26
C ILE A 84 -21.43 -7.44 15.29
N LEU A 85 -22.08 -7.18 14.15
CA LEU A 85 -21.60 -6.24 13.11
C LEU A 85 -21.30 -4.82 13.60
N LYS A 86 -21.89 -4.42 14.73
CA LYS A 86 -21.61 -3.14 15.41
C LYS A 86 -20.17 -3.04 15.94
N TYR A 87 -19.53 -4.17 16.21
CA TYR A 87 -18.23 -4.26 16.89
C TYR A 87 -17.13 -4.92 16.05
N THR A 88 -17.47 -5.38 14.84
CA THR A 88 -16.54 -6.07 13.94
C THR A 88 -16.47 -5.36 12.58
N ASN A 89 -15.40 -5.58 11.83
CA ASN A 89 -15.25 -5.09 10.45
C ASN A 89 -15.98 -5.99 9.44
N GLY A 90 -16.38 -7.21 9.85
CA GLY A 90 -17.12 -8.14 9.01
C GLY A 90 -17.47 -9.44 9.74
N ILE A 91 -18.17 -10.32 9.04
CA ILE A 91 -18.51 -11.66 9.54
C ILE A 91 -18.04 -12.76 8.60
N VAL A 92 -17.88 -13.94 9.19
CA VAL A 92 -17.50 -15.17 8.51
C VAL A 92 -18.65 -16.15 8.64
N PHE A 93 -19.23 -16.58 7.52
CA PHE A 93 -20.43 -17.42 7.50
C PHE A 93 -20.46 -18.29 6.24
N GLY A 94 -21.05 -19.47 6.29
CA GLY A 94 -21.42 -20.21 5.10
C GLY A 94 -22.48 -21.25 5.39
N ALA A 95 -23.41 -21.41 4.46
CA ALA A 95 -24.50 -22.37 4.58
C ALA A 95 -24.62 -23.18 3.29
N LEU A 96 -24.89 -24.47 3.47
CA LEU A 96 -25.21 -25.40 2.40
C LEU A 96 -26.63 -25.92 2.59
N ASN A 97 -27.24 -26.40 1.52
CA ASN A 97 -28.48 -27.18 1.59
C ASN A 97 -28.16 -28.68 1.74
N LYS A 98 -29.22 -29.49 1.86
CA LYS A 98 -29.12 -30.97 1.97
C LYS A 98 -28.39 -31.66 0.81
N ASP A 99 -28.28 -30.99 -0.34
CA ASP A 99 -27.60 -31.50 -1.54
C ASP A 99 -26.16 -30.97 -1.65
N PHE A 100 -25.60 -30.43 -0.55
CA PHE A 100 -24.26 -29.85 -0.48
C PHE A 100 -24.03 -28.73 -1.52
N LYS A 101 -25.07 -27.97 -1.87
CA LYS A 101 -24.97 -26.74 -2.67
C LYS A 101 -25.11 -25.53 -1.76
N ILE A 102 -24.55 -24.39 -2.16
CA ILE A 102 -24.69 -23.12 -1.42
C ILE A 102 -26.18 -22.84 -1.17
N ASP A 103 -26.53 -22.57 0.09
CA ASP A 103 -27.85 -22.07 0.44
C ASP A 103 -27.91 -20.58 0.08
N ILE A 104 -28.46 -20.31 -1.11
CA ILE A 104 -28.51 -18.97 -1.70
C ILE A 104 -29.32 -18.02 -0.81
N GLU A 105 -30.46 -18.45 -0.26
CA GLU A 105 -31.34 -17.59 0.52
C GLU A 105 -30.66 -17.14 1.83
N LYS A 106 -30.11 -18.09 2.59
CA LYS A 106 -29.41 -17.80 3.85
C LYS A 106 -28.17 -16.95 3.61
N THR A 107 -27.40 -17.29 2.58
CA THR A 107 -26.16 -16.58 2.22
C THR A 107 -26.45 -15.15 1.77
N GLN A 108 -27.45 -14.95 0.91
CA GLN A 108 -27.84 -13.62 0.42
C GLN A 108 -28.28 -12.69 1.56
N LYS A 109 -29.07 -13.21 2.51
CA LYS A 109 -29.50 -12.43 3.70
C LYS A 109 -28.32 -11.94 4.53
N MET A 110 -27.30 -12.79 4.75
CA MET A 110 -26.09 -12.39 5.49
C MET A 110 -25.24 -11.37 4.72
N ILE A 111 -25.12 -11.54 3.39
CA ILE A 111 -24.44 -10.57 2.51
C ILE A 111 -25.13 -9.21 2.58
N GLU A 112 -26.46 -9.17 2.47
CA GLU A 112 -27.23 -7.93 2.54
C GLU A 112 -27.10 -7.24 3.89
N LEU A 113 -27.05 -8.03 4.97
CA LEU A 113 -26.81 -7.51 6.31
C LEU A 113 -25.43 -6.82 6.41
N CYS A 114 -24.38 -7.41 5.83
CA CYS A 114 -23.05 -6.80 5.81
C CYS A 114 -23.00 -5.53 4.94
N LYS A 115 -23.65 -5.57 3.77
CA LYS A 115 -23.68 -4.45 2.81
C LYS A 115 -24.27 -3.17 3.41
N LYS A 116 -25.28 -3.28 4.29
CA LYS A 116 -25.94 -2.13 4.93
C LYS A 116 -24.95 -1.20 5.64
N ASP A 117 -23.95 -1.77 6.30
CA ASP A 117 -22.96 -1.03 7.09
C ASP A 117 -21.55 -1.05 6.44
N ASN A 118 -21.48 -1.35 5.14
CA ASN A 118 -20.22 -1.52 4.39
C ASN A 118 -19.21 -2.47 5.09
N LYS A 119 -19.72 -3.57 5.64
CA LYS A 119 -18.97 -4.59 6.37
C LYS A 119 -18.53 -5.70 5.44
N ASP A 120 -17.47 -6.40 5.84
CA ASP A 120 -16.94 -7.52 5.09
C ASP A 120 -17.79 -8.79 5.28
N PHE A 121 -17.89 -9.59 4.22
CA PHE A 121 -18.52 -10.91 4.24
C PHE A 121 -17.54 -11.93 3.66
N VAL A 122 -17.19 -12.93 4.48
CA VAL A 122 -16.33 -14.05 4.11
C VAL A 122 -17.16 -15.32 4.07
N PHE A 123 -17.21 -15.99 2.92
CA PHE A 123 -17.75 -17.34 2.84
C PHE A 123 -16.71 -18.35 3.33
N HIS A 124 -17.00 -19.05 4.42
CA HIS A 124 -16.02 -19.92 5.07
C HIS A 124 -15.85 -21.29 4.39
N ARG A 125 -15.12 -22.20 5.04
CA ARG A 125 -14.76 -23.54 4.54
C ARG A 125 -15.92 -24.50 4.22
N ALA A 126 -17.19 -24.11 4.38
CA ALA A 126 -18.31 -24.82 3.76
C ALA A 126 -18.13 -25.01 2.25
N ILE A 127 -17.40 -24.11 1.58
CA ILE A 127 -17.09 -24.26 0.15
C ILE A 127 -16.26 -25.53 -0.14
N ASP A 128 -15.44 -25.98 0.81
CA ASP A 128 -14.56 -27.14 0.65
C ASP A 128 -15.31 -28.48 0.73
N VAL A 129 -16.60 -28.46 1.06
CA VAL A 129 -17.46 -29.66 1.08
C VAL A 129 -18.68 -29.49 0.18
N ALA A 130 -18.69 -28.45 -0.66
CA ALA A 130 -19.75 -28.22 -1.63
C ALA A 130 -19.55 -29.10 -2.87
N ASN A 131 -20.62 -29.74 -3.36
CA ASN A 131 -20.55 -30.75 -4.42
C ASN A 131 -19.85 -30.28 -5.71
N ASP A 132 -20.09 -29.03 -6.15
CA ASP A 132 -19.48 -28.47 -7.36
C ASP A 132 -18.66 -27.23 -6.97
N TYR A 133 -17.38 -27.44 -6.68
CA TYR A 133 -16.48 -26.42 -6.13
C TYR A 133 -16.43 -25.15 -6.99
N PHE A 134 -16.10 -25.32 -8.28
CA PHE A 134 -15.87 -24.20 -9.18
C PHE A 134 -17.19 -23.46 -9.45
N LYS A 135 -18.30 -24.18 -9.69
CA LYS A 135 -19.60 -23.51 -9.83
C LYS A 135 -20.06 -22.81 -8.55
N SER A 136 -19.69 -23.34 -7.39
CA SER A 136 -20.01 -22.71 -6.10
C SER A 136 -19.21 -21.42 -5.91
N ILE A 137 -17.94 -21.39 -6.34
CA ILE A 137 -17.14 -20.15 -6.37
C ILE A 137 -17.77 -19.13 -7.33
N ASP A 138 -18.10 -19.53 -8.55
CA ASP A 138 -18.74 -18.66 -9.54
C ASP A 138 -20.07 -18.08 -9.01
N LEU A 139 -20.85 -18.90 -8.32
CA LEU A 139 -22.09 -18.48 -7.69
C LEU A 139 -21.83 -17.42 -6.59
N LEU A 140 -20.87 -17.66 -5.70
CA LEU A 140 -20.53 -16.71 -4.63
C LEU A 140 -20.01 -15.38 -5.19
N GLU A 141 -19.21 -15.42 -6.26
CA GLU A 141 -18.76 -14.22 -6.96
C GLU A 141 -19.95 -13.45 -7.56
N ASN A 142 -20.89 -14.14 -8.21
CA ASN A 142 -22.11 -13.52 -8.75
C ASN A 142 -22.98 -12.87 -7.64
N MET A 143 -22.97 -13.45 -6.44
CA MET A 143 -23.61 -12.87 -5.24
C MET A 143 -22.84 -11.67 -4.66
N LYS A 144 -21.68 -11.32 -5.25
CA LYS A 144 -20.77 -10.25 -4.84
C LYS A 144 -20.15 -10.51 -3.46
N VAL A 145 -19.82 -11.77 -3.17
CA VAL A 145 -19.01 -12.14 -2.01
C VAL A 145 -17.61 -11.58 -2.21
N LYS A 146 -17.08 -10.91 -1.18
CA LYS A 146 -15.76 -10.30 -1.24
C LYS A 146 -14.64 -11.31 -1.03
N ARG A 147 -14.83 -12.28 -0.13
CA ARG A 147 -13.83 -13.30 0.20
C ARG A 147 -14.40 -14.71 0.34
N ILE A 148 -13.60 -15.68 -0.09
CA ILE A 148 -13.87 -17.10 0.12
C ILE A 148 -12.67 -17.71 0.86
N LEU A 149 -12.91 -18.27 2.05
CA LEU A 149 -11.93 -19.05 2.80
C LEU A 149 -12.00 -20.52 2.37
N THR A 150 -10.92 -21.02 1.79
CA THR A 150 -10.90 -22.36 1.16
C THR A 150 -9.55 -23.04 1.34
N SER A 151 -9.61 -24.37 1.35
CA SER A 151 -8.46 -25.26 1.26
C SER A 151 -8.33 -25.93 -0.12
N GLY A 152 -9.10 -25.47 -1.12
CA GLY A 152 -9.08 -26.03 -2.47
C GLY A 152 -9.94 -27.27 -2.65
N HIS A 153 -11.02 -27.42 -1.86
CA HIS A 153 -11.83 -28.64 -1.80
C HIS A 153 -10.99 -29.89 -1.47
N GLU A 154 -10.05 -29.73 -0.55
CA GLU A 154 -9.14 -30.79 -0.12
C GLU A 154 -8.96 -30.77 1.40
N LYS A 155 -8.30 -31.80 1.95
CA LYS A 155 -8.09 -31.91 3.40
C LYS A 155 -7.25 -30.75 3.97
N ASN A 156 -6.39 -30.14 3.16
CA ASN A 156 -5.59 -28.98 3.50
C ASN A 156 -5.20 -28.20 2.23
N ALA A 157 -4.76 -26.95 2.42
CA ALA A 157 -4.44 -26.03 1.33
C ALA A 157 -3.30 -26.50 0.43
N VAL A 158 -2.33 -27.28 0.94
CA VAL A 158 -1.21 -27.77 0.13
C VAL A 158 -1.72 -28.78 -0.90
N LEU A 159 -2.56 -29.72 -0.48
CA LEU A 159 -3.18 -30.68 -1.39
C LEU A 159 -4.14 -30.00 -2.39
N GLY A 160 -4.87 -28.98 -1.95
CA GLY A 160 -5.79 -28.23 -2.81
C GLY A 160 -5.16 -27.12 -3.63
N LEU A 161 -3.84 -26.92 -3.57
CA LEU A 161 -3.17 -25.80 -4.22
C LEU A 161 -3.41 -25.77 -5.73
N GLU A 162 -3.43 -26.93 -6.39
CA GLU A 162 -3.75 -27.02 -7.82
C GLU A 162 -5.18 -26.60 -8.14
N ASN A 163 -6.15 -26.89 -7.27
CA ASN A 163 -7.52 -26.43 -7.44
C ASN A 163 -7.62 -24.92 -7.21
N ILE A 164 -6.90 -24.40 -6.21
CA ILE A 164 -6.82 -22.97 -5.93
C ILE A 164 -6.23 -22.20 -7.13
N ARG A 165 -5.18 -22.73 -7.76
CA ARG A 165 -4.57 -22.16 -8.98
C ARG A 165 -5.52 -22.14 -10.19
N LYS A 166 -6.45 -23.10 -10.26
CA LYS A 166 -7.46 -23.17 -11.34
C LYS A 166 -8.61 -22.17 -11.16
N ILE A 167 -8.72 -21.50 -10.01
CA ILE A 167 -9.71 -20.44 -9.81
C ILE A 167 -9.31 -19.25 -10.70
N LYS A 168 -10.05 -19.05 -11.80
CA LYS A 168 -9.73 -18.05 -12.84
C LYS A 168 -10.17 -16.63 -12.48
N ASN A 169 -10.86 -16.46 -11.35
CA ASN A 169 -11.76 -15.33 -11.15
C ASN A 169 -11.05 -14.12 -10.52
N SER A 170 -11.35 -12.92 -11.02
CA SER A 170 -10.63 -11.69 -10.68
C SER A 170 -11.29 -10.85 -9.57
N ASN A 171 -12.57 -11.06 -9.23
CA ASN A 171 -13.30 -10.13 -8.37
C ASN A 171 -13.53 -10.63 -6.93
N VAL A 172 -13.39 -11.93 -6.69
CA VAL A 172 -13.45 -12.51 -5.35
C VAL A 172 -12.04 -12.78 -4.83
N GLU A 173 -11.75 -12.31 -3.62
CA GLU A 173 -10.47 -12.56 -2.98
C GLU A 173 -10.45 -13.98 -2.40
N ILE A 174 -9.51 -14.80 -2.84
CA ILE A 174 -9.28 -16.13 -2.29
C ILE A 174 -8.39 -16.02 -1.05
N LEU A 175 -8.96 -16.42 0.09
CA LEU A 175 -8.28 -16.54 1.37
C LEU A 175 -7.93 -18.02 1.57
N VAL A 176 -6.67 -18.36 1.38
CA VAL A 176 -6.22 -19.76 1.46
C VAL A 176 -6.04 -20.13 2.93
N GLY A 177 -6.62 -21.25 3.35
CA GLY A 177 -6.57 -21.68 4.75
C GLY A 177 -6.62 -23.20 4.92
N CYS A 178 -6.48 -23.65 6.18
CA CYS A 178 -6.33 -25.05 6.60
C CYS A 178 -4.95 -25.67 6.31
N GLY A 179 -4.23 -26.01 7.40
CA GLY A 179 -2.93 -26.68 7.33
C GLY A 179 -1.73 -25.78 7.03
N ILE A 180 -1.95 -24.46 6.90
CA ILE A 180 -0.89 -23.49 6.67
C ILE A 180 -0.10 -23.27 7.96
N ASN A 181 1.22 -23.31 7.84
CA ASN A 181 2.19 -23.20 8.93
C ASN A 181 3.49 -22.56 8.42
N GLU A 182 4.42 -22.31 9.33
CA GLU A 182 5.68 -21.63 9.04
C GLU A 182 6.58 -22.34 8.02
N LYS A 183 6.34 -23.64 7.75
CA LYS A 183 7.16 -24.43 6.82
C LYS A 183 6.62 -24.44 5.39
N ASN A 184 5.31 -24.26 5.20
CA ASN A 184 4.66 -24.34 3.88
C ASN A 184 4.09 -23.00 3.40
N ILE A 185 4.11 -21.95 4.22
CA ILE A 185 3.48 -20.67 3.88
C ILE A 185 4.09 -20.02 2.62
N SER A 186 5.34 -20.31 2.29
CA SER A 186 6.02 -19.85 1.06
C SER A 186 5.37 -20.38 -0.22
N GLU A 187 4.68 -21.52 -0.17
CA GLU A 187 3.92 -22.05 -1.31
C GLU A 187 2.72 -21.14 -1.67
N PHE A 188 2.30 -20.27 -0.75
CA PHE A 188 1.13 -19.42 -0.86
C PHE A 188 1.46 -17.92 -0.95
N GLN A 189 2.70 -17.56 -1.32
CA GLN A 189 3.17 -16.16 -1.39
C GLN A 189 2.28 -15.21 -2.22
N ASN A 190 1.59 -15.75 -3.23
CA ASN A 190 0.70 -14.98 -4.12
C ASN A 190 -0.74 -14.88 -3.60
N TYR A 191 -1.02 -15.40 -2.41
CA TYR A 191 -2.36 -15.47 -1.85
C TYR A 191 -2.45 -14.77 -0.49
N ASN A 192 -3.66 -14.37 -0.14
CA ASN A 192 -3.96 -14.03 1.24
C ASN A 192 -4.15 -15.32 2.03
N VAL A 193 -3.60 -15.36 3.23
CA VAL A 193 -3.46 -16.58 4.03
C VAL A 193 -4.25 -16.45 5.32
N HIS A 194 -4.96 -17.51 5.67
CA HIS A 194 -5.63 -17.73 6.95
C HIS A 194 -4.97 -18.91 7.69
N GLY A 195 -4.61 -18.72 8.95
CA GLY A 195 -4.11 -19.82 9.77
C GLY A 195 -4.28 -19.59 11.26
N SER A 196 -4.29 -20.68 12.03
CA SER A 196 -4.38 -20.58 13.49
C SER A 196 -3.04 -20.26 14.12
N PHE A 197 -1.91 -20.68 13.52
CA PHE A 197 -0.54 -20.54 14.04
C PHE A 197 -0.43 -20.80 15.55
N SER A 198 -1.27 -21.71 16.02
CA SER A 198 -1.49 -21.97 17.43
C SER A 198 -0.69 -23.17 17.89
N LYS A 199 -0.47 -23.25 19.19
CA LYS A 199 -0.08 -24.45 19.90
C LYS A 199 -1.27 -24.97 20.69
N LYS A 200 -1.33 -26.29 20.81
CA LYS A 200 -2.30 -26.97 21.66
C LYS A 200 -1.79 -26.94 23.10
N ILE A 201 -2.64 -26.56 24.03
CA ILE A 201 -2.38 -26.58 25.47
C ILE A 201 -3.31 -27.62 26.09
N SER A 202 -2.73 -28.57 26.81
CA SER A 202 -3.48 -29.61 27.51
C SER A 202 -3.67 -29.23 28.97
N SER A 203 -4.86 -29.54 29.49
CA SER A 203 -5.23 -29.41 30.90
C SER A 203 -5.92 -30.69 31.38
N SER A 204 -6.15 -30.81 32.69
CA SER A 204 -6.91 -31.93 33.25
C SER A 204 -8.37 -31.98 32.77
N PHE A 205 -8.89 -30.89 32.19
CA PHE A 205 -10.27 -30.75 31.70
C PHE A 205 -10.36 -30.71 30.16
N GLY A 206 -9.29 -31.14 29.48
CA GLY A 206 -9.21 -31.16 28.03
C GLY A 206 -8.27 -30.10 27.48
N ASP A 207 -8.36 -29.92 26.16
CA ASP A 207 -7.41 -29.14 25.40
C ASP A 207 -7.99 -27.81 24.94
N TYR A 208 -7.12 -26.83 24.76
CA TYR A 208 -7.45 -25.56 24.13
C TYR A 208 -6.26 -25.05 23.29
N THR A 209 -6.48 -24.00 22.51
CA THR A 209 -5.45 -23.41 21.64
C THR A 209 -5.01 -22.04 22.14
N ARG A 210 -3.73 -21.71 21.90
CA ARG A 210 -3.19 -20.35 22.01
C ARG A 210 -2.27 -20.08 20.85
N LEU A 211 -2.20 -18.83 20.40
CA LEU A 211 -1.18 -18.41 19.43
C LEU A 211 0.21 -18.78 19.93
N ASP A 212 1.04 -19.28 19.02
CA ASP A 212 2.43 -19.60 19.29
C ASP A 212 3.32 -18.48 18.77
N GLU A 213 3.81 -17.66 19.68
CA GLU A 213 4.72 -16.56 19.39
C GLU A 213 5.93 -16.99 18.55
N ARG A 214 6.51 -18.17 18.81
CA ARG A 214 7.65 -18.67 18.03
C ARG A 214 7.29 -18.95 16.58
N LYS A 215 6.06 -19.38 16.30
CA LYS A 215 5.59 -19.56 14.92
C LYS A 215 5.42 -18.22 14.24
N LEU A 216 4.85 -17.24 14.93
CA LEU A 216 4.70 -15.87 14.41
C LEU A 216 6.05 -15.18 14.15
N GLU A 217 7.06 -15.41 14.99
CA GLU A 217 8.43 -14.93 14.74
C GLU A 217 9.01 -15.54 13.46
N LYS A 218 8.90 -16.85 13.27
CA LYS A 218 9.33 -17.51 12.03
C LYS A 218 8.58 -16.98 10.81
N LEU A 219 7.28 -16.72 10.92
CA LEU A 219 6.51 -16.08 9.85
C LEU A 219 7.04 -14.68 9.52
N ARG A 220 7.34 -13.88 10.54
CA ARG A 220 7.93 -12.54 10.37
C ARG A 220 9.27 -12.60 9.63
N GLU A 221 10.07 -13.63 9.90
CA GLU A 221 11.36 -13.86 9.23
C GLU A 221 11.24 -14.25 7.76
N THR A 222 10.14 -14.91 7.34
CA THR A 222 9.94 -15.31 5.92
C THR A 222 9.85 -14.13 4.95
N LYS A 223 9.61 -12.91 5.46
CA LYS A 223 9.38 -11.68 4.69
C LYS A 223 8.19 -11.70 3.72
N ILE A 224 7.45 -12.80 3.58
CA ILE A 224 6.28 -12.93 2.68
C ILE A 224 5.19 -11.88 2.98
N PHE A 225 5.08 -11.46 4.25
CA PHE A 225 4.11 -10.48 4.70
C PHE A 225 4.71 -9.10 4.96
N LYS A 226 5.99 -8.87 4.64
CA LYS A 226 6.52 -7.51 4.70
C LYS A 226 5.76 -6.67 3.69
N LYS A 227 5.10 -5.62 4.19
CA LYS A 227 4.64 -4.55 3.34
C LYS A 227 5.90 -3.94 2.71
N SER A 228 5.94 -3.81 1.39
CA SER A 228 6.93 -2.97 0.73
C SER A 228 6.90 -1.60 1.42
N ASN A 229 8.01 -1.19 2.03
CA ASN A 229 8.07 0.16 2.58
C ASN A 229 8.09 1.10 1.39
N ILE A 230 7.23 2.12 1.41
CA ILE A 230 7.53 3.28 0.58
C ILE A 230 8.62 4.05 1.28
N VAL A 231 9.74 4.24 0.59
CA VAL A 231 10.76 5.19 0.98
C VAL A 231 10.68 6.37 0.02
N PHE A 232 10.17 7.49 0.52
CA PHE A 232 10.07 8.75 -0.21
C PHE A 232 11.20 9.67 0.23
N ILE A 233 12.02 10.14 -0.72
CA ILE A 233 13.11 11.09 -0.46
C ILE A 233 12.90 12.36 -1.27
N HIS A 234 12.73 13.51 -0.62
CA HIS A 234 12.64 14.81 -1.29
C HIS A 234 13.94 15.60 -1.12
N GLY A 235 14.69 15.78 -2.22
CA GLY A 235 15.82 16.70 -2.27
C GLY A 235 15.35 18.14 -2.44
N ALA A 236 15.59 18.99 -1.44
CA ALA A 236 15.30 20.42 -1.45
C ALA A 236 16.60 21.26 -1.50
N GLY A 237 16.50 22.48 -2.03
CA GLY A 237 17.63 23.41 -2.17
C GLY A 237 17.69 24.44 -1.03
N ILE A 238 18.90 24.88 -0.67
CA ILE A 238 19.15 26.09 0.13
C ILE A 238 20.11 26.96 -0.68
N THR A 239 19.69 28.18 -1.04
CA THR A 239 20.61 29.23 -1.50
C THR A 239 21.03 30.06 -0.28
N GLY A 240 22.33 30.31 -0.13
CA GLY A 240 22.93 30.76 1.12
C GLY A 240 22.62 32.20 1.56
N LYS A 241 22.89 32.44 2.87
CA LYS A 241 22.85 33.65 3.71
C LYS A 241 21.50 33.99 4.38
N HIS A 242 21.44 33.57 5.65
CA HIS A 242 20.55 34.00 6.73
C HIS A 242 19.04 34.06 6.43
N LEU A 243 18.36 32.97 6.78
CA LEU A 243 17.17 33.10 7.63
C LEU A 243 17.46 32.26 8.87
N ASP A 244 17.53 32.92 10.01
CA ASP A 244 17.33 32.27 11.30
C ASP A 244 16.14 31.30 11.20
N GLY A 245 16.23 30.17 11.88
CA GLY A 245 15.26 29.08 11.84
C GLY A 245 13.88 29.42 12.43
N SER A 246 13.34 30.61 12.16
CA SER A 246 12.10 31.17 12.71
C SER A 246 11.03 31.47 11.66
N SER A 247 11.27 31.26 10.36
CA SER A 247 10.22 31.42 9.33
C SER A 247 9.99 30.17 8.46
N LEU A 248 10.18 28.98 9.03
CA LEU A 248 9.57 27.77 8.48
C LEU A 248 8.10 27.80 8.88
N TYR A 249 7.20 27.70 7.89
CA TYR A 249 5.79 27.42 8.13
C TYR A 249 5.65 26.36 9.21
N ASP A 250 4.84 26.65 10.22
CA ASP A 250 4.60 25.78 11.36
C ASP A 250 3.84 24.52 10.90
N PHE A 251 4.59 23.52 10.40
CA PHE A 251 4.07 22.22 10.01
C PHE A 251 3.92 21.26 11.20
N THR A 252 4.08 21.75 12.44
CA THR A 252 3.97 20.97 13.68
C THR A 252 2.58 20.35 13.92
N ASN A 253 1.56 20.74 13.15
CA ASN A 253 0.21 20.18 13.26
C ASN A 253 -0.03 18.90 12.43
N ASN A 254 0.99 18.33 11.77
CA ASN A 254 0.86 17.04 11.09
C ASN A 254 1.71 15.97 11.80
N PRO A 255 1.11 15.08 12.62
CA PRO A 255 1.84 14.10 13.41
C PRO A 255 2.55 13.00 12.60
N ASN A 256 2.52 13.08 11.26
CA ASN A 256 3.16 12.14 10.34
C ASN A 256 4.39 12.73 9.60
N LEU A 257 4.85 13.94 9.97
CA LEU A 257 6.03 14.58 9.37
C LEU A 257 7.10 14.79 10.44
N VAL A 258 8.28 14.19 10.24
CA VAL A 258 9.43 14.33 11.14
C VAL A 258 10.51 15.16 10.44
N ASP A 259 10.74 16.38 10.95
CA ASP A 259 11.86 17.25 10.58
C ASP A 259 13.12 16.78 11.34
N PHE A 260 14.07 16.16 10.64
CA PHE A 260 15.31 15.69 11.26
C PHE A 260 16.33 16.83 11.34
N ARG A 261 16.42 17.47 12.51
CA ARG A 261 17.54 18.35 12.85
C ARG A 261 18.66 17.57 13.53
N TYR A 262 19.89 18.08 13.35
CA TYR A 262 21.17 17.52 13.77
C TYR A 262 21.16 16.70 15.08
N ASN A 263 21.88 15.57 15.04
CA ASN A 263 22.51 14.80 16.14
C ASN A 263 21.91 13.50 16.70
N GLU A 264 20.83 12.92 16.17
CA GLU A 264 20.32 11.66 16.75
C GLU A 264 20.30 10.48 15.77
N LYS A 265 21.48 9.87 15.55
CA LYS A 265 21.63 8.61 14.77
C LYS A 265 20.74 7.47 15.29
N ASP A 266 20.48 7.43 16.60
CA ASP A 266 19.69 6.36 17.24
C ASP A 266 18.18 6.60 17.17
N LEU A 267 17.74 7.86 17.04
CA LEU A 267 16.33 8.22 16.86
C LEU A 267 15.86 7.94 15.43
N ILE A 268 16.73 8.25 14.45
CA ILE A 268 16.56 7.88 13.03
C ILE A 268 16.29 6.38 12.90
N LYS A 269 17.06 5.53 13.59
CA LYS A 269 16.93 4.06 13.51
C LYS A 269 15.64 3.50 14.12
N LYS A 270 15.05 4.21 15.09
CA LYS A 270 13.86 3.79 15.85
C LYS A 270 12.55 4.23 15.18
N GLU A 271 12.54 5.42 14.59
CA GLU A 271 11.44 5.93 13.76
C GLU A 271 11.44 5.30 12.37
N LEU A 272 12.59 4.76 11.90
CA LEU A 272 12.81 4.02 10.64
C LEU A 272 11.94 2.75 10.41
N GLN A 273 10.96 2.47 11.27
CA GLN A 273 10.15 1.26 11.24
C GLN A 273 8.67 1.48 10.87
N ASN A 274 8.18 2.73 10.76
CA ASN A 274 6.74 3.02 10.77
C ASN A 274 6.21 3.94 9.63
N PHE A 275 6.76 3.93 8.40
CA PHE A 275 6.41 4.76 7.20
C PHE A 275 7.42 5.92 6.94
N PHE A 276 8.01 6.01 5.72
CA PHE A 276 9.09 6.96 5.38
C PHE A 276 8.72 8.01 4.33
N ASP A 277 8.47 9.22 4.79
CA ASP A 277 8.61 10.45 4.02
C ASP A 277 9.78 11.26 4.60
N LEU A 278 10.89 11.34 3.86
CA LEU A 278 12.11 12.01 4.30
C LEU A 278 12.42 13.22 3.41
N GLN A 279 12.46 14.40 4.00
CA GLN A 279 12.86 15.63 3.32
C GLN A 279 14.30 15.98 3.67
N LEU A 280 15.14 16.13 2.65
CA LEU A 280 16.57 16.36 2.81
C LEU A 280 16.99 17.62 2.05
N TYR A 281 17.91 18.39 2.64
CA TYR A 281 18.32 19.69 2.10
C TYR A 281 19.81 19.72 1.75
N GLY A 282 20.15 20.40 0.66
CA GLY A 282 21.54 20.75 0.32
C GLY A 282 22.48 19.54 0.21
N ASP A 283 23.72 19.69 0.68
CA ASP A 283 24.75 18.64 0.65
C ASP A 283 24.40 17.44 1.55
N ASP A 284 23.52 17.61 2.53
CA ASP A 284 23.10 16.51 3.41
C ASP A 284 22.14 15.56 2.69
N ALA A 285 21.35 16.06 1.73
CA ALA A 285 20.60 15.20 0.81
C ALA A 285 21.54 14.32 -0.02
N VAL A 286 22.64 14.90 -0.50
CA VAL A 286 23.65 14.17 -1.28
C VAL A 286 24.35 13.14 -0.41
N LYS A 287 24.83 13.49 0.79
CA LYS A 287 25.50 12.57 1.71
C LYS A 287 24.61 11.44 2.19
N PHE A 288 23.33 11.71 2.47
CA PHE A 288 22.41 10.66 2.92
C PHE A 288 22.08 9.69 1.79
N LEU A 289 21.74 10.20 0.60
CA LEU A 289 21.57 9.38 -0.59
C LEU A 289 22.83 8.56 -0.86
N ASP A 290 24.00 9.15 -0.62
CA ASP A 290 25.31 8.50 -0.75
C ASP A 290 25.62 7.42 0.30
N ASN A 291 24.78 7.22 1.32
CA ASN A 291 25.04 6.19 2.34
C ASN A 291 23.82 5.31 2.65
N TYR A 292 22.70 5.52 1.94
CA TYR A 292 21.46 4.80 2.22
C TYR A 292 21.34 3.53 1.36
N GLU A 293 21.25 2.38 2.03
CA GLU A 293 20.97 1.09 1.39
C GLU A 293 19.47 0.77 1.47
N PHE A 294 18.81 0.69 0.32
CA PHE A 294 17.40 0.25 0.25
C PHE A 294 17.28 -1.27 0.35
N SER A 295 16.20 -1.77 0.96
CA SER A 295 15.82 -3.18 0.85
C SER A 295 15.38 -3.49 -0.59
N GLU A 296 15.54 -4.74 -1.04
CA GLU A 296 15.01 -5.19 -2.35
C GLU A 296 13.49 -5.06 -2.44
N ASP A 297 12.80 -5.23 -1.31
CA ASP A 297 11.34 -5.21 -1.22
C ASP A 297 10.71 -3.81 -1.09
N ASP A 298 11.51 -2.75 -0.99
CA ASP A 298 11.00 -1.38 -0.81
C ASP A 298 10.51 -0.78 -2.13
N ILE A 299 9.42 -0.03 -2.09
CA ILE A 299 9.01 0.89 -3.15
C ILE A 299 9.77 2.21 -2.95
N LYS A 300 10.69 2.53 -3.85
CA LYS A 300 11.67 3.60 -3.69
C LYS A 300 11.30 4.76 -4.61
N TYR A 301 10.89 5.87 -4.02
CA TYR A 301 10.55 7.08 -4.74
C TYR A 301 11.47 8.23 -4.30
N VAL A 302 12.11 8.88 -5.26
CA VAL A 302 12.96 10.04 -5.01
C VAL A 302 12.44 11.20 -5.82
N CYS A 303 12.33 12.39 -5.24
CA CYS A 303 11.99 13.59 -5.98
C CYS A 303 12.86 14.78 -5.61
N GLY A 304 12.98 15.73 -6.52
CA GLY A 304 13.62 17.02 -6.24
C GLY A 304 13.05 18.09 -7.16
N HIS A 305 12.97 19.32 -6.66
CA HIS A 305 12.49 20.47 -7.45
C HIS A 305 13.55 21.55 -7.53
N SER A 306 13.75 22.18 -8.70
CA SER A 306 14.72 23.26 -8.89
C SER A 306 16.14 22.83 -8.47
N VAL A 307 16.77 23.53 -7.52
CA VAL A 307 18.08 23.18 -6.93
C VAL A 307 18.05 21.78 -6.28
N GLY A 308 16.90 21.36 -5.76
CA GLY A 308 16.69 20.02 -5.26
C GLY A 308 16.82 18.93 -6.32
N ALA A 309 16.36 19.20 -7.55
CA ALA A 309 16.52 18.29 -8.68
C ALA A 309 17.99 18.11 -9.07
N TYR A 310 18.80 19.19 -8.97
CA TYR A 310 20.25 19.10 -9.14
C TYR A 310 20.90 18.21 -8.08
N ASN A 311 20.52 18.35 -6.81
CA ASN A 311 21.07 17.51 -5.74
C ASN A 311 20.77 16.02 -5.96
N VAL A 312 19.55 15.70 -6.41
CA VAL A 312 19.18 14.34 -6.82
C VAL A 312 20.06 13.87 -7.99
N LEU A 313 20.12 14.62 -9.09
CA LEU A 313 20.94 14.27 -10.26
C LEU A 313 22.41 14.03 -9.89
N LYS A 314 22.99 14.90 -9.06
CA LYS A 314 24.38 14.84 -8.62
C LYS A 314 24.67 13.64 -7.72
N ALA A 315 23.81 13.36 -6.74
CA ALA A 315 23.94 12.19 -5.86
C ALA A 315 23.95 10.88 -6.68
N PHE A 316 23.00 10.75 -7.61
CA PHE A 316 22.90 9.54 -8.44
C PHE A 316 24.09 9.33 -9.37
N SER A 317 24.68 10.43 -9.85
CA SER A 317 25.91 10.38 -10.65
C SER A 317 27.15 9.89 -9.88
N ARG A 318 27.17 9.98 -8.54
CA ARG A 318 28.35 9.74 -7.71
C ARG A 318 28.44 8.35 -7.10
N GLY A 319 27.35 7.59 -7.10
CA GLY A 319 27.44 6.22 -6.61
C GLY A 319 26.15 5.59 -6.15
N LEU A 320 25.11 6.34 -5.78
CA LEU A 320 24.01 5.76 -4.99
C LEU A 320 22.61 6.26 -5.39
N PRO A 321 21.54 5.66 -4.83
CA PRO A 321 21.32 4.23 -4.58
C PRO A 321 20.89 3.48 -5.86
N GLN A 322 21.00 2.15 -5.86
CA GLN A 322 20.59 1.30 -7.00
C GLN A 322 19.13 0.84 -6.88
N ASN A 323 18.52 0.47 -8.00
CA ASN A 323 17.18 -0.11 -8.09
C ASN A 323 16.07 0.78 -7.53
N VAL A 324 16.12 2.09 -7.79
CA VAL A 324 15.05 3.03 -7.42
C VAL A 324 13.84 2.84 -8.34
N ASP A 325 12.61 2.84 -7.83
CA ASP A 325 11.44 2.63 -8.70
C ASP A 325 11.13 3.88 -9.52
N LEU A 326 11.09 5.07 -8.89
CA LEU A 326 10.75 6.31 -9.59
C LEU A 326 11.57 7.49 -9.07
N ILE A 327 12.20 8.21 -10.00
CA ILE A 327 12.86 9.49 -9.76
C ILE A 327 12.05 10.59 -10.43
N GLU A 328 11.64 11.62 -9.69
CA GLU A 328 10.92 12.78 -10.20
C GLU A 328 11.78 14.05 -10.09
N LEU A 329 12.02 14.71 -11.22
CA LEU A 329 12.82 15.92 -11.34
C LEU A 329 11.92 17.06 -11.81
N GLY A 330 11.52 17.91 -10.88
CA GLY A 330 10.70 19.10 -11.13
C GLY A 330 11.54 20.32 -11.50
N ALA A 331 11.28 20.91 -12.67
CA ALA A 331 12.03 22.06 -13.19
C ALA A 331 13.56 21.96 -13.04
N PRO A 332 14.20 20.83 -13.45
CA PRO A 332 15.65 20.70 -13.41
C PRO A 332 16.31 21.59 -14.45
N ARG A 333 17.54 22.02 -14.17
CA ARG A 333 18.37 22.74 -15.15
C ARG A 333 18.73 21.83 -16.32
N ILE A 334 18.63 22.34 -17.55
CA ILE A 334 18.87 21.56 -18.77
C ILE A 334 20.32 21.07 -18.87
N ASP A 335 21.29 21.88 -18.45
CA ASP A 335 22.72 21.50 -18.44
C ASP A 335 23.01 20.34 -17.47
N GLU A 336 22.33 20.32 -16.32
CA GLU A 336 22.47 19.24 -15.34
C GLU A 336 21.80 17.94 -15.80
N ILE A 337 20.65 18.05 -16.50
CA ILE A 337 20.03 16.88 -17.17
C ILE A 337 21.01 16.32 -18.20
N GLU A 338 21.54 17.18 -19.08
CA GLU A 338 22.49 16.79 -20.12
C GLU A 338 23.68 16.03 -19.55
N LYS A 339 24.17 16.47 -18.38
CA LYS A 339 25.33 15.88 -17.71
C LYS A 339 25.05 14.55 -17.03
N TYR A 340 23.90 14.38 -16.37
CA TYR A 340 23.70 13.28 -15.43
C TYR A 340 22.57 12.30 -15.78
N ILE A 341 21.71 12.60 -16.76
CA ILE A 341 20.48 11.82 -16.99
C ILE A 341 20.72 10.34 -17.32
N ASP A 342 21.78 10.01 -18.06
CA ASP A 342 22.08 8.62 -18.42
C ASP A 342 22.50 7.81 -17.18
N ALA A 343 23.30 8.40 -16.30
CA ALA A 343 23.73 7.76 -15.05
C ALA A 343 22.55 7.55 -14.08
N VAL A 344 21.63 8.50 -14.04
CA VAL A 344 20.41 8.43 -13.23
C VAL A 344 19.48 7.35 -13.78
N ALA A 345 19.26 7.34 -15.09
CA ALA A 345 18.43 6.36 -15.78
C ALA A 345 18.91 4.91 -15.56
N LEU A 346 20.22 4.66 -15.54
CA LEU A 346 20.76 3.33 -15.25
C LEU A 346 20.43 2.79 -13.86
N LYS A 347 20.09 3.66 -12.90
CA LYS A 347 19.87 3.30 -11.49
C LYS A 347 18.41 3.36 -11.05
N SER A 348 17.52 3.74 -11.96
CA SER A 348 16.08 3.84 -11.71
C SER A 348 15.28 3.02 -12.70
N LYS A 349 14.15 2.45 -12.27
CA LYS A 349 13.16 1.89 -13.20
C LYS A 349 12.51 2.99 -14.03
N PHE A 350 12.28 4.17 -13.44
CA PHE A 350 11.69 5.34 -14.10
C PHE A 350 12.34 6.66 -13.69
N VAL A 351 12.50 7.56 -14.66
CA VAL A 351 12.81 8.98 -14.42
C VAL A 351 11.74 9.84 -15.06
N LEU A 352 11.12 10.73 -14.29
CA LEU A 352 10.17 11.73 -14.77
C LEU A 352 10.80 13.12 -14.67
N ILE A 353 10.97 13.78 -15.81
CA ILE A 353 11.45 15.16 -15.92
C ILE A 353 10.26 16.05 -16.19
N GLU A 354 10.11 17.11 -15.41
CA GLU A 354 9.05 18.10 -15.59
C GLU A 354 9.63 19.44 -16.00
N LEU A 355 9.31 19.89 -17.21
CA LEU A 355 9.78 21.13 -17.79
C LEU A 355 8.63 22.13 -17.92
N ILE A 356 8.91 23.41 -17.65
CA ILE A 356 7.91 24.48 -17.72
C ILE A 356 8.07 25.20 -19.06
N GLU A 357 6.97 25.36 -19.80
CA GLU A 357 6.98 25.88 -21.19
C GLU A 357 7.50 27.32 -21.30
N ASP A 358 7.30 28.16 -20.28
CA ASP A 358 7.64 29.60 -20.28
C ASP A 358 8.60 30.03 -19.15
N ASP A 359 9.53 29.17 -18.74
CA ASP A 359 10.55 29.52 -17.74
C ASP A 359 11.79 30.18 -18.36
N LYS A 360 11.56 31.20 -19.19
CA LYS A 360 12.59 32.19 -19.52
C LYS A 360 12.45 33.29 -18.48
N LEU A 361 13.33 33.31 -17.48
CA LEU A 361 13.69 34.58 -16.86
C LEU A 361 14.24 35.45 -18.00
N GLU A 362 13.44 36.38 -18.52
CA GLU A 362 13.95 37.40 -19.44
C GLU A 362 15.06 38.16 -18.70
N LEU A 363 16.30 37.85 -19.07
CA LEU A 363 17.50 38.49 -18.59
C LEU A 363 17.50 39.94 -19.07
N SER A 364 16.91 40.85 -18.30
CA SER A 364 17.41 42.22 -18.30
C SER A 364 18.68 42.22 -17.43
N LEU A 365 19.77 42.73 -17.99
CA LEU A 365 21.12 42.66 -17.41
C LEU A 365 21.32 43.58 -16.20
N ASP A 366 20.28 44.29 -15.75
CA ASP A 366 20.37 45.37 -14.76
C ASP A 366 19.46 45.17 -13.53
N SER A 367 18.88 43.98 -13.28
CA SER A 367 18.03 43.73 -12.10
C SER A 367 18.54 42.59 -11.21
N VAL A 368 18.08 42.56 -9.96
CA VAL A 368 18.34 41.48 -8.98
C VAL A 368 17.96 40.09 -9.53
N ASP A 369 17.12 40.03 -10.57
CA ASP A 369 16.73 38.82 -11.29
C ASP A 369 17.84 38.20 -12.13
N SER A 370 18.87 38.96 -12.53
CA SER A 370 20.03 38.42 -13.24
C SER A 370 20.85 37.46 -12.36
N ILE A 371 20.91 37.72 -11.05
CA ILE A 371 21.57 36.84 -10.07
C ILE A 371 20.78 35.54 -9.87
N ALA A 372 19.45 35.64 -9.85
CA ALA A 372 18.56 34.47 -9.81
C ALA A 372 18.68 33.63 -11.09
N ALA A 373 18.68 34.23 -12.27
CA ALA A 373 18.86 33.52 -13.54
C ALA A 373 20.23 32.81 -13.64
N ILE A 374 21.31 33.44 -13.13
CA ILE A 374 22.65 32.83 -13.05
C ILE A 374 22.68 31.66 -12.03
N GLN A 375 21.98 31.79 -10.90
CA GLN A 375 21.91 30.73 -9.87
C GLN A 375 21.00 29.55 -10.28
N TYR A 376 19.90 29.81 -10.97
CA TYR A 376 18.87 28.80 -11.25
C TYR A 376 18.97 28.12 -12.61
N GLY A 377 19.74 28.66 -13.57
CA GLY A 377 20.04 28.05 -14.88
C GLY A 377 18.84 27.92 -15.83
N ASP A 378 19.09 27.59 -17.11
CA ASP A 378 18.03 27.38 -18.11
C ASP A 378 17.26 26.08 -17.82
N ARG A 379 15.93 26.15 -17.87
CA ARG A 379 14.97 25.06 -17.59
C ARG A 379 13.88 24.97 -18.65
N SER A 380 14.01 25.76 -19.71
CA SER A 380 12.95 25.95 -20.68
C SER A 380 12.77 24.71 -21.55
N VAL A 381 11.51 24.42 -21.87
CA VAL A 381 11.16 23.36 -22.83
C VAL A 381 11.86 23.56 -24.17
N LYS A 382 11.97 24.81 -24.63
CA LYS A 382 12.62 25.14 -25.90
C LYS A 382 14.08 24.70 -25.91
N THR A 383 14.87 25.08 -24.91
CA THR A 383 16.29 24.71 -24.83
C THR A 383 16.47 23.21 -24.69
N PHE A 384 15.60 22.54 -23.93
CA PHE A 384 15.60 21.09 -23.85
C PHE A 384 15.35 20.43 -25.22
N GLU A 385 14.33 20.87 -25.95
CA GLU A 385 14.04 20.31 -27.28
C GLU A 385 15.15 20.57 -28.29
N GLU A 386 15.82 21.72 -28.23
CA GLU A 386 16.96 22.03 -29.09
C GLU A 386 18.17 21.13 -28.75
N LYS A 387 18.53 21.00 -27.47
CA LYS A 387 19.67 20.18 -27.02
C LYS A 387 19.45 18.67 -27.20
N PHE A 388 18.22 18.20 -26.98
CA PHE A 388 17.86 16.78 -27.08
C PHE A 388 17.21 16.43 -28.42
N LYS A 389 17.29 17.30 -29.44
CA LYS A 389 16.77 17.06 -30.78
C LYS A 389 17.41 15.84 -31.45
N GLU A 390 18.72 15.72 -31.30
CA GLU A 390 19.53 14.66 -31.92
C GLU A 390 20.03 13.62 -30.90
N ARG A 391 19.93 13.93 -29.60
CA ARG A 391 20.25 13.01 -28.52
C ARG A 391 19.03 12.19 -28.12
N LYS A 392 19.14 10.88 -28.26
CA LYS A 392 18.11 9.95 -27.76
C LYS A 392 18.22 9.81 -26.24
N LEU A 393 17.14 10.11 -25.53
CA LEU A 393 17.03 9.84 -24.08
C LEU A 393 16.98 8.33 -23.80
N PRO A 394 17.43 7.89 -22.60
CA PRO A 394 17.19 6.53 -22.13
C PRO A 394 15.69 6.17 -22.17
N GLN A 395 15.39 4.90 -22.42
CA GLN A 395 14.00 4.43 -22.65
C GLN A 395 13.08 4.60 -21.43
N ASN A 396 13.66 4.67 -20.24
CA ASN A 396 12.96 4.83 -18.97
C ASN A 396 12.90 6.30 -18.49
N VAL A 397 13.28 7.27 -19.34
CA VAL A 397 13.18 8.70 -19.04
C VAL A 397 11.99 9.31 -19.76
N PHE A 398 11.13 9.97 -19.00
CA PHE A 398 9.86 10.55 -19.44
C PHE A 398 9.91 12.06 -19.23
N VAL A 399 9.46 12.83 -20.22
CA VAL A 399 9.46 14.30 -20.16
C VAL A 399 8.02 14.81 -20.21
N LEU A 400 7.63 15.51 -19.17
CA LEU A 400 6.37 16.23 -19.06
C LEU A 400 6.59 17.72 -19.31
N LYS A 401 5.84 18.26 -20.26
CA LYS A 401 5.76 19.69 -20.51
C LYS A 401 4.59 20.28 -19.75
N ILE A 402 4.87 21.29 -18.94
CA ILE A 402 3.89 21.96 -18.10
C ILE A 402 3.74 23.40 -18.57
N SER A 403 2.54 23.75 -19.01
CA SER A 403 2.14 25.11 -19.38
C SER A 403 2.02 26.00 -18.12
N LYS A 404 2.55 27.23 -18.16
CA LYS A 404 2.37 28.20 -17.06
C LYS A 404 0.91 28.66 -17.03
N VAL A 405 0.20 28.48 -15.92
CA VAL A 405 -1.10 29.13 -15.72
C VAL A 405 -0.90 30.26 -14.74
N ILE A 406 -1.01 31.48 -15.25
CA ILE A 406 -0.94 32.73 -14.49
C ILE A 406 -2.32 32.95 -13.85
N PRO A 407 -2.47 32.96 -12.51
CA PRO A 407 -3.71 33.39 -11.87
C PRO A 407 -3.95 34.87 -12.18
N LYS A 408 -5.21 35.27 -12.40
CA LYS A 408 -5.57 36.66 -12.79
C LYS A 408 -5.24 37.73 -11.73
N ASP A 409 -5.00 37.34 -10.48
CA ASP A 409 -4.82 38.28 -9.38
C ASP A 409 -3.40 38.25 -8.83
N ASN A 410 -2.74 39.41 -8.91
CA ASN A 410 -1.32 39.67 -8.72
C ASN A 410 -0.88 39.61 -7.24
N SER A 411 -1.17 38.51 -6.51
CA SER A 411 -0.74 38.30 -5.11
C SER A 411 0.49 37.39 -5.05
N TYR A 412 1.65 37.98 -5.32
CA TYR A 412 2.91 37.23 -5.51
C TYR A 412 3.55 36.66 -4.23
N LEU A 413 2.88 36.64 -3.07
CA LEU A 413 3.58 36.41 -1.79
C LEU A 413 2.88 35.60 -0.70
N SER A 414 1.74 34.96 -0.94
CA SER A 414 1.07 34.19 0.14
C SER A 414 0.85 32.71 -0.07
N ASN A 415 1.08 32.09 -1.23
CA ASN A 415 0.76 30.65 -1.39
C ASN A 415 1.55 29.92 -2.48
N VAL A 416 2.82 29.61 -2.21
CA VAL A 416 3.66 28.76 -3.09
C VAL A 416 3.13 27.32 -3.17
N LEU A 417 2.43 26.84 -2.13
CA LEU A 417 1.83 25.49 -2.11
C LEU A 417 0.46 25.41 -2.83
N GLU A 418 -0.27 26.52 -2.91
CA GLU A 418 -1.59 26.55 -3.56
C GLU A 418 -1.48 26.84 -5.08
N ASN A 419 -0.42 27.54 -5.52
CA ASN A 419 -0.27 27.96 -6.91
C ASN A 419 0.18 26.88 -7.90
N HIS A 420 0.76 25.76 -7.44
CA HIS A 420 0.98 24.61 -8.33
C HIS A 420 -0.35 24.04 -8.86
N SER A 421 -1.49 24.25 -8.18
CA SER A 421 -2.80 23.74 -8.59
C SER A 421 -3.33 24.34 -9.91
N ASN A 422 -2.94 25.58 -10.23
CA ASN A 422 -3.47 26.27 -11.40
C ASN A 422 -2.72 25.93 -12.68
N MET A 423 -1.43 25.57 -12.64
CA MET A 423 -0.56 25.29 -13.82
C MET A 423 -0.99 24.10 -14.71
N TYR A 424 -2.02 23.34 -14.32
CA TYR A 424 -2.36 22.05 -14.94
C TYR A 424 -3.76 21.99 -15.57
N LYS A 425 -4.27 23.09 -16.15
CA LYS A 425 -5.55 23.07 -16.89
C LYS A 425 -5.35 22.87 -18.40
N LYS A 426 -6.24 22.03 -18.98
CA LYS A 426 -6.52 21.74 -20.41
C LYS A 426 -5.53 22.35 -21.43
N GLY A 427 -4.52 21.57 -21.84
CA GLY A 427 -3.65 21.95 -22.96
C GLY A 427 -2.32 21.17 -23.08
N SER A 428 -1.87 20.52 -22.01
CA SER A 428 -0.55 19.86 -21.95
C SER A 428 -0.40 18.76 -23.03
N LYS A 429 0.62 18.89 -23.90
CA LYS A 429 0.95 17.91 -24.94
C LYS A 429 2.01 16.93 -24.44
N ILE A 430 1.63 15.66 -24.30
CA ILE A 430 2.54 14.55 -23.95
C ILE A 430 3.07 13.95 -25.25
N ASN A 431 4.39 13.99 -25.46
CA ASN A 431 5.01 13.33 -26.60
C ASN A 431 5.41 11.91 -26.16
N ASN A 432 4.71 10.88 -26.65
CA ASN A 432 4.85 9.51 -26.16
C ASN A 432 5.33 8.58 -27.28
N LYS A 433 6.56 8.07 -27.17
CA LYS A 433 7.03 6.86 -27.88
C LYS A 433 7.35 5.78 -26.84
N PHE A 434 6.29 5.14 -26.34
CA PHE A 434 6.21 3.81 -25.69
C PHE A 434 6.20 3.65 -24.14
N GLN A 435 5.46 2.59 -23.77
CA GLN A 435 5.37 1.75 -22.56
C GLN A 435 4.89 2.26 -21.19
N MET A 436 4.55 3.53 -21.01
CA MET A 436 3.48 3.92 -20.07
C MET A 436 2.30 4.42 -20.89
N THR A 437 1.11 3.88 -20.59
CA THR A 437 -0.11 4.37 -21.21
C THR A 437 -0.28 5.84 -20.84
N ARG A 438 -0.79 6.63 -21.79
CA ARG A 438 -1.16 8.03 -21.54
C ARG A 438 -2.05 8.17 -20.30
N ARG A 439 -2.82 7.13 -19.97
CA ARG A 439 -3.66 7.04 -18.77
C ARG A 439 -2.84 7.00 -17.49
N GLU A 440 -1.82 6.16 -17.38
CA GLU A 440 -0.95 6.06 -16.19
C GLU A 440 -0.23 7.38 -15.92
N ILE A 441 0.29 8.03 -16.96
CA ILE A 441 0.92 9.35 -16.86
C ILE A 441 -0.09 10.42 -16.38
N VAL A 442 -1.30 10.42 -16.94
CA VAL A 442 -2.39 11.32 -16.51
C VAL A 442 -2.82 11.02 -15.06
N GLU A 443 -2.77 9.76 -14.63
CA GLU A 443 -3.09 9.38 -13.25
C GLU A 443 -2.00 9.80 -12.25
N ILE A 444 -0.70 9.78 -12.62
CA ILE A 444 0.40 10.39 -11.85
C ILE A 444 0.17 11.90 -11.70
N VAL A 445 -0.16 12.59 -12.80
CA VAL A 445 -0.45 14.03 -12.80
C VAL A 445 -1.69 14.35 -11.96
N ARG A 446 -2.73 13.51 -11.99
CA ARG A 446 -3.92 13.66 -11.13
C ARG A 446 -3.62 13.39 -9.67
N ALA A 447 -2.77 12.42 -9.34
CA ALA A 447 -2.37 12.12 -7.96
C ALA A 447 -1.73 13.33 -7.27
N LYS A 448 -1.05 14.22 -8.01
CA LYS A 448 -0.49 15.47 -7.51
C LYS A 448 -1.52 16.53 -7.12
N GLN A 449 -2.74 16.47 -7.66
CA GLN A 449 -3.82 17.42 -7.39
C GLN A 449 -4.59 17.09 -6.10
N ILE A 450 -4.20 16.01 -5.40
CA ILE A 450 -4.92 15.46 -4.26
C ILE A 450 -4.01 15.55 -3.02
N SER A 451 -4.61 15.67 -1.83
CA SER A 451 -3.92 15.64 -0.54
C SER A 451 -2.83 14.57 -0.49
N TYR A 452 -1.71 14.89 0.18
CA TYR A 452 -0.49 14.09 0.28
C TYR A 452 -0.71 12.59 0.49
N ASN A 453 -1.63 12.22 1.40
CA ASN A 453 -1.95 10.81 1.69
C ASN A 453 -2.63 10.08 0.54
N MET A 454 -3.45 10.76 -0.26
CA MET A 454 -4.04 10.19 -1.48
C MET A 454 -3.05 10.14 -2.64
N LYS A 455 -2.12 11.10 -2.72
CA LYS A 455 -0.98 11.07 -3.64
C LYS A 455 -0.12 9.82 -3.41
N LEU A 456 0.23 9.54 -2.15
CA LEU A 456 0.99 8.34 -1.76
C LEU A 456 0.26 7.04 -2.10
N LYS A 457 -1.04 6.95 -1.78
CA LYS A 457 -1.86 5.77 -2.11
C LYS A 457 -1.89 5.52 -3.62
N LYS A 458 -2.02 6.57 -4.42
CA LYS A 458 -2.13 6.43 -5.87
C LYS A 458 -0.79 6.06 -6.52
N ILE A 459 0.32 6.57 -6.00
CA ILE A 459 1.67 6.16 -6.42
C ILE A 459 1.91 4.66 -6.11
N LYS A 460 1.48 4.17 -4.94
CA LYS A 460 1.52 2.72 -4.60
C LYS A 460 0.85 1.87 -5.66
N GLU A 461 -0.40 2.20 -6.00
CA GLU A 461 -1.21 1.45 -6.97
C GLU A 461 -0.51 1.36 -8.34
N ILE A 462 0.12 2.45 -8.80
CA ILE A 462 0.79 2.51 -10.11
C ILE A 462 2.07 1.67 -10.11
N VAL A 463 2.88 1.75 -9.05
CA VAL A 463 4.11 0.94 -8.93
C VAL A 463 3.79 -0.54 -8.79
N GLU A 464 2.77 -0.90 -8.01
CA GLU A 464 2.31 -2.28 -7.85
C GLU A 464 1.76 -2.87 -9.16
N GLU A 465 0.97 -2.10 -9.92
CA GLU A 465 0.46 -2.52 -11.22
C GLU A 465 1.59 -2.74 -12.23
N TYR A 466 2.61 -1.89 -12.22
CA TYR A 466 3.78 -2.06 -13.07
C TYR A 466 4.63 -3.28 -12.69
N ASN A 467 4.95 -3.48 -11.41
CA ASN A 467 5.70 -4.66 -10.96
C ASN A 467 4.99 -5.97 -11.37
N LYS A 468 3.65 -5.99 -11.34
CA LYS A 468 2.84 -7.11 -11.85
C LYS A 468 2.95 -7.30 -13.37
N LYS A 469 3.02 -6.20 -14.15
CA LYS A 469 3.19 -6.24 -15.61
C LYS A 469 4.59 -6.64 -16.03
N ALA A 470 5.63 -6.25 -15.29
CA ALA A 470 7.02 -6.56 -15.59
C ALA A 470 7.44 -8.00 -15.19
N SER A 471 6.64 -8.66 -14.36
CA SER A 471 6.83 -10.06 -13.95
C SER A 471 6.18 -11.07 -14.91
N ASN A 472 5.46 -10.60 -15.94
CA ASN A 472 4.85 -11.36 -17.03
C ASN A 472 5.55 -11.02 -18.34
#